data_AF-A0A2A2F445-F1
#
_entry.id   AF-A0A2A2F445-F1
#
_cell.length_a   1.000
_cell.length_b   1.000
_cell.length_c   1.000
_cell.angle_alpha   90.00
_cell.angle_beta   90.00
_cell.angle_gamma   90.00
#
_symmetry.space_group_name_H-M   'P 1'
#
loop_
_entity.id
_entity.type
_entity.pdbx_description
1 polymer ?
#
loop_
_entity_poly.entity_id
_entity_poly.type
_entity_poly.pdbx_seq_one_letter_code
_entity_poly.pdbx_strand_id
1 'polypeptide(L)'
;MQTLRKPLSSLLAAGLIGSAALAASPAMAFNPSTSATFGASNIYLWRGVDLGTGDAHVYGSLDFDSGVGAYAGVWAASGDSGAGQEYDLYAGYATDITDDISVDAAIINYIYPKQARVVRDDQGNITDTVDQDGFGDFSEAYLGISAYGLGIDYYKDVTGSDYEYVAASYGYDAFGVTVGHHIDEAGAPFGEDMTHLDLSFQFNDELSFVASTVVDSDTSDDTRRTTLLQAVYELSFTL
;
A
#
# COMPACT_ATOMS: atom_id res chain seq x y z
N MET A 1 -18.21 -22.57 -18.84
CA MET A 1 -18.20 -22.58 -17.37
C MET A 1 -17.51 -21.29 -16.98
N GLN A 2 -18.26 -20.29 -16.50
CA GLN A 2 -17.70 -18.97 -16.16
C GLN A 2 -16.79 -19.14 -14.95
N THR A 3 -15.53 -18.77 -15.09
CA THR A 3 -14.57 -18.66 -14.00
C THR A 3 -15.12 -17.61 -13.02
N LEU A 4 -15.39 -18.02 -11.78
CA LEU A 4 -15.75 -17.10 -10.70
C LEU A 4 -14.60 -16.12 -10.52
N ARG A 5 -14.86 -14.84 -10.78
CA ARG A 5 -13.98 -13.72 -10.46
C ARG A 5 -14.02 -13.55 -8.94
N LYS A 6 -12.91 -13.81 -8.24
CA LYS A 6 -12.79 -13.62 -6.78
C LYS A 6 -12.44 -12.15 -6.50
N PRO A 7 -13.14 -11.46 -5.58
CA PRO A 7 -12.84 -10.07 -5.25
C PRO A 7 -11.55 -9.96 -4.41
N LEU A 8 -10.58 -9.24 -4.96
CA LEU A 8 -9.71 -8.17 -4.42
C LEU A 8 -9.48 -7.88 -2.90
N SER A 9 -9.87 -8.69 -1.93
CA SER A 9 -9.91 -8.26 -0.52
C SER A 9 -8.72 -8.62 0.39
N SER A 10 -7.49 -8.78 -0.14
CA SER A 10 -6.34 -9.13 0.72
C SER A 10 -5.00 -8.46 0.46
N LEU A 11 -4.88 -7.62 -0.57
CA LEU A 11 -3.65 -6.86 -0.84
C LEU A 11 -3.60 -5.53 -0.05
N LEU A 12 -4.78 -4.94 0.24
CA LEU A 12 -4.92 -3.66 0.95
C LEU A 12 -4.32 -3.66 2.37
N ALA A 13 -4.31 -4.80 3.05
CA ALA A 13 -3.90 -4.89 4.46
C ALA A 13 -2.38 -4.96 4.69
N ALA A 14 -1.59 -5.23 3.65
CA ALA A 14 -0.12 -5.28 3.70
C ALA A 14 0.54 -3.96 3.22
N GLY A 15 -0.25 -2.87 3.11
CA GLY A 15 0.22 -1.60 2.56
C GLY A 15 0.57 -1.67 1.06
N LEU A 16 0.14 -2.74 0.39
CA LEU A 16 0.22 -2.88 -1.06
C LEU A 16 -1.14 -2.50 -1.64
N ILE A 17 -1.31 -1.22 -1.97
CA ILE A 17 -2.40 -0.77 -2.85
C ILE A 17 -2.19 -1.33 -4.30
N GLY A 18 -1.09 -2.04 -4.55
CA GLY A 18 -0.64 -2.54 -5.85
C GLY A 18 -1.54 -3.62 -6.48
N SER A 19 -1.90 -3.35 -7.74
CA SER A 19 -2.51 -4.22 -8.77
C SER A 19 -3.52 -5.26 -8.28
N ALA A 20 -4.36 -4.84 -7.35
CA ALA A 20 -5.70 -5.33 -7.20
C ALA A 20 -6.42 -5.07 -8.54
N ALA A 21 -6.32 -6.01 -9.48
CA ALA A 21 -6.99 -5.97 -10.78
C ALA A 21 -8.48 -5.67 -10.60
N LEU A 22 -8.84 -4.39 -10.69
CA LEU A 22 -10.21 -3.94 -10.89
C LEU A 22 -10.67 -4.67 -12.14
N ALA A 23 -11.51 -5.69 -11.95
CA ALA A 23 -11.94 -6.54 -13.05
C ALA A 23 -12.69 -5.67 -14.07
N ALA A 24 -12.02 -5.23 -15.13
CA ALA A 24 -12.68 -4.40 -16.12
C ALA A 24 -13.74 -5.26 -16.83
N SER A 25 -14.92 -4.69 -16.94
CA SER A 25 -15.99 -5.30 -17.72
C SER A 25 -15.66 -5.11 -19.21
N PRO A 26 -15.74 -6.14 -20.08
CA PRO A 26 -15.41 -6.02 -21.50
C PRO A 26 -16.44 -5.22 -22.34
N ALA A 27 -17.06 -4.19 -21.76
CA ALA A 27 -17.75 -3.13 -22.46
C ALA A 27 -17.63 -1.85 -21.62
N MET A 28 -17.06 -0.78 -22.19
CA MET A 28 -17.01 0.55 -21.58
C MET A 28 -18.43 1.14 -21.47
N ALA A 29 -19.24 0.61 -20.57
CA ALA A 29 -20.45 1.25 -20.11
C ALA A 29 -20.06 2.08 -18.88
N PHE A 30 -20.35 3.38 -18.91
CA PHE A 30 -20.25 4.22 -17.71
C PHE A 30 -21.21 3.66 -16.66
N ASN A 31 -20.65 2.91 -15.71
CA ASN A 31 -21.36 2.22 -14.64
C ASN A 31 -20.65 2.52 -13.33
N PRO A 32 -20.80 3.75 -12.82
CA PRO A 32 -20.10 4.17 -11.63
C PRO A 32 -20.55 3.33 -10.44
N SER A 33 -19.61 2.98 -9.57
CA SER A 33 -19.89 2.27 -8.33
C SER A 33 -19.11 2.87 -7.17
N THR A 34 -19.60 2.61 -5.96
CA THR A 34 -18.93 3.00 -4.73
C THR A 34 -18.85 1.79 -3.82
N SER A 35 -17.65 1.53 -3.31
CA SER A 35 -17.42 0.50 -2.31
C SER A 35 -16.79 1.10 -1.06
N ALA A 36 -16.90 0.36 0.04
CA ALA A 36 -16.24 0.71 1.28
C ALA A 36 -15.62 -0.54 1.90
N THR A 37 -14.58 -0.34 2.70
CA THR A 37 -13.90 -1.42 3.40
C THR A 37 -13.74 -1.06 4.87
N PHE A 38 -13.80 -2.06 5.73
CA PHE A 38 -13.39 -1.94 7.13
C PHE A 38 -12.58 -3.18 7.51
N GLY A 39 -11.38 -2.96 8.06
CA GLY A 39 -10.47 -4.03 8.41
C GLY A 39 -9.72 -3.80 9.72
N ALA A 40 -9.18 -4.88 10.24
CA ALA A 40 -8.29 -4.87 11.38
C ALA A 40 -7.19 -5.93 11.23
N SER A 41 -6.00 -5.62 11.72
CA SER A 41 -4.86 -6.51 11.77
C SER A 41 -4.11 -6.40 13.09
N ASN A 42 -3.32 -7.42 13.43
CA ASN A 42 -2.51 -7.41 14.65
C ASN A 42 -1.29 -6.48 14.58
N ILE A 43 -0.88 -6.06 13.38
CA ILE A 43 0.22 -5.11 13.12
C ILE A 43 -0.12 -4.26 11.88
N TYR A 44 0.54 -3.10 11.72
CA TYR A 44 0.49 -2.29 10.50
C TYR A 44 1.67 -2.67 9.60
N LEU A 45 1.51 -3.73 8.83
CA LEU A 45 2.52 -4.15 7.85
C LEU A 45 2.42 -3.27 6.61
N TRP A 46 3.47 -2.52 6.33
CA TRP A 46 3.63 -1.67 5.15
C TRP A 46 4.94 -2.05 4.46
N ARG A 47 4.86 -2.66 3.27
CA ARG A 47 6.02 -2.98 2.42
C ARG A 47 7.15 -3.69 3.20
N GLY A 48 6.78 -4.67 4.02
CA GLY A 48 7.73 -5.44 4.83
C GLY A 48 8.17 -4.82 6.16
N VAL A 49 7.61 -3.68 6.55
CA VAL A 49 7.90 -2.97 7.80
C VAL A 49 6.64 -2.92 8.67
N ASP A 50 6.78 -3.11 9.98
CA ASP A 50 5.70 -2.84 10.94
C ASP A 50 5.74 -1.39 11.44
N LEU A 51 4.88 -0.54 10.89
CA LEU A 51 4.74 0.88 11.26
C LEU A 51 4.08 1.05 12.63
N GLY A 52 3.29 0.06 13.06
CA GLY A 52 2.59 0.06 14.34
C GLY A 52 3.48 -0.34 15.52
N THR A 53 4.71 -0.83 15.28
CA THR A 53 5.61 -1.33 16.33
C THR A 53 4.98 -2.37 17.26
N GLY A 54 4.14 -3.25 16.71
CA GLY A 54 3.40 -4.29 17.42
C GLY A 54 2.00 -3.88 17.89
N ASP A 55 1.58 -2.63 17.67
CA ASP A 55 0.22 -2.20 17.95
C ASP A 55 -0.77 -2.70 16.90
N ALA A 56 -1.98 -3.01 17.37
CA ALA A 56 -3.08 -3.41 16.50
C ALA A 56 -3.46 -2.26 15.55
N HIS A 57 -3.76 -2.62 14.31
CA HIS A 57 -4.05 -1.68 13.25
C HIS A 57 -5.51 -1.83 12.82
N VAL A 58 -6.24 -0.72 12.73
CA VAL A 58 -7.62 -0.67 12.26
C VAL A 58 -7.71 0.34 11.14
N TYR A 59 -8.36 -0.03 10.05
CA TYR A 59 -8.40 0.79 8.85
C TYR A 59 -9.73 0.65 8.12
N GLY A 60 -9.96 1.55 7.17
CA GLY A 60 -11.09 1.47 6.26
C GLY A 60 -10.91 2.37 5.04
N SER A 61 -11.71 2.11 4.00
CA SER A 61 -11.69 2.88 2.76
C SER A 61 -13.08 3.25 2.27
N LEU A 62 -13.14 4.28 1.45
CA LEU A 62 -14.26 4.59 0.57
C LEU A 62 -13.71 4.79 -0.84
N ASP A 63 -14.22 4.02 -1.79
CA ASP A 63 -13.70 3.87 -3.13
C ASP A 63 -14.77 4.21 -4.17
N PHE A 64 -14.41 5.02 -5.16
CA PHE A 64 -15.23 5.31 -6.32
C PHE A 64 -14.57 4.75 -7.58
N ASP A 65 -15.32 3.95 -8.33
CA ASP A 65 -14.94 3.44 -9.65
C ASP A 65 -15.88 4.04 -10.70
N SER A 66 -15.34 4.62 -11.77
CA SER A 66 -16.14 5.28 -12.81
C SER A 66 -16.77 4.31 -13.83
N GLY A 67 -16.46 3.03 -13.77
CA GLY A 67 -16.81 2.00 -14.75
C GLY A 67 -16.03 2.08 -16.07
N VAL A 68 -15.12 3.06 -16.21
CA VAL A 68 -14.34 3.30 -17.44
C VAL A 68 -12.84 3.44 -17.16
N GLY A 69 -12.40 2.95 -16.00
CA GLY A 69 -11.00 2.86 -15.59
C GLY A 69 -10.54 3.95 -14.62
N ALA A 70 -11.21 5.11 -14.59
CA ALA A 70 -10.86 6.16 -13.64
C ALA A 70 -11.42 5.82 -12.25
N TYR A 71 -10.60 6.00 -11.22
CA TYR A 71 -11.01 5.77 -9.84
C TYR A 71 -10.42 6.83 -8.90
N ALA A 72 -11.04 6.96 -7.73
CA ALA A 72 -10.52 7.76 -6.63
C ALA A 72 -11.05 7.21 -5.31
N GLY A 73 -10.33 7.45 -4.23
CA GLY A 73 -10.77 7.01 -2.91
C GLY A 73 -10.05 7.70 -1.78
N VAL A 74 -10.50 7.34 -0.59
CA VAL A 74 -9.88 7.70 0.68
C VAL A 74 -9.67 6.43 1.49
N TRP A 75 -8.49 6.30 2.07
CA TRP A 75 -8.19 5.28 3.07
C TRP A 75 -7.88 5.99 4.39
N ALA A 76 -8.23 5.41 5.52
CA ALA A 76 -7.91 5.99 6.83
C ALA A 76 -7.67 4.90 7.84
N ALA A 77 -6.72 5.13 8.76
CA ALA A 77 -6.35 4.13 9.74
C ALA A 77 -5.89 4.69 11.08
N SER A 78 -5.75 3.78 12.05
CA SER A 78 -5.12 4.05 13.34
C SER A 78 -3.68 4.56 13.20
N GLY A 79 -3.03 4.26 12.06
CA GLY A 79 -1.80 4.88 11.60
C GLY A 79 -0.53 4.32 12.24
N ASP A 80 0.54 5.09 12.10
CA ASP A 80 1.91 4.75 12.49
C ASP A 80 2.20 5.14 13.95
N SER A 81 3.07 4.38 14.61
CA SER A 81 3.44 4.59 16.02
C SER A 81 4.20 5.91 16.27
N GLY A 82 4.92 6.41 15.28
CA GLY A 82 5.68 7.67 15.29
C GLY A 82 4.92 8.86 14.69
N ALA A 83 4.18 8.67 13.60
CA ALA A 83 3.46 9.74 12.90
C ALA A 83 1.99 9.89 13.35
N GLY A 84 1.44 8.87 14.01
CA GLY A 84 0.05 8.83 14.49
C GLY A 84 -0.93 8.43 13.40
N GLN A 85 -2.20 8.81 13.59
CA GLN A 85 -3.28 8.51 12.64
C GLN A 85 -2.94 9.00 11.23
N GLU A 86 -3.33 8.21 10.24
CA GLU A 86 -3.08 8.45 8.83
C GLU A 86 -4.39 8.41 8.06
N TYR A 87 -4.51 9.24 7.03
CA TYR A 87 -5.45 9.00 5.95
C TYR A 87 -4.80 9.33 4.60
N ASP A 88 -5.18 8.56 3.60
CA ASP A 88 -4.63 8.67 2.26
C ASP A 88 -5.70 9.11 1.29
N LEU A 89 -5.32 9.94 0.34
CA LEU A 89 -6.14 10.29 -0.81
C LEU A 89 -5.48 9.72 -2.05
N TYR A 90 -6.22 8.99 -2.87
CA TYR A 90 -5.70 8.44 -4.12
C TYR A 90 -6.65 8.66 -5.27
N ALA A 91 -6.08 8.82 -6.45
CA ALA A 91 -6.79 8.84 -7.71
C ALA A 91 -5.91 8.24 -8.80
N GLY A 92 -6.53 7.48 -9.71
CA GLY A 92 -5.80 6.77 -10.74
C GLY A 92 -6.65 6.36 -11.93
N TYR A 93 -6.00 5.65 -12.83
CA TYR A 93 -6.61 5.06 -14.01
C TYR A 93 -6.06 3.66 -14.25
N ALA A 94 -6.94 2.67 -14.14
CA ALA A 94 -6.64 1.27 -14.44
C ALA A 94 -7.34 0.83 -15.73
N THR A 95 -6.66 0.02 -16.55
CA THR A 95 -7.25 -0.54 -17.77
C THR A 95 -6.67 -1.89 -18.13
N ASP A 96 -7.54 -2.75 -18.67
CA ASP A 96 -7.16 -4.02 -19.24
C ASP A 96 -6.68 -3.81 -20.69
N ILE A 97 -5.42 -4.15 -20.96
CA ILE A 97 -4.86 -4.21 -22.31
C ILE A 97 -5.38 -5.45 -23.03
N THR A 98 -5.46 -6.56 -22.30
CA THR A 98 -6.05 -7.84 -22.73
C THR A 98 -6.79 -8.47 -21.56
N ASP A 99 -7.48 -9.59 -21.79
CA ASP A 99 -8.18 -10.34 -20.73
C ASP A 99 -7.25 -10.78 -19.57
N ASP A 100 -5.94 -10.86 -19.81
CA ASP A 100 -4.94 -11.35 -18.85
C ASP A 100 -3.90 -10.29 -18.48
N ILE A 101 -3.92 -9.10 -19.11
CA ILE A 101 -2.90 -8.06 -18.94
C ILE A 101 -3.58 -6.74 -18.62
N SER A 102 -3.22 -6.15 -17.48
CA SER A 102 -3.71 -4.85 -17.04
C SER A 102 -2.57 -3.90 -16.68
N VAL A 103 -2.86 -2.60 -16.76
CA VAL A 103 -1.97 -1.54 -16.28
C VAL A 103 -2.76 -0.57 -15.41
N ASP A 104 -2.07 0.01 -14.44
CA ASP A 104 -2.64 0.96 -13.50
C ASP A 104 -1.62 2.07 -13.22
N ALA A 105 -2.11 3.31 -13.12
CA ALA A 105 -1.31 4.45 -12.73
C ALA A 105 -2.11 5.33 -11.77
N ALA A 106 -1.48 5.75 -10.67
CA ALA A 106 -2.14 6.56 -9.65
C ALA A 106 -1.20 7.60 -9.04
N ILE A 107 -1.81 8.57 -8.37
CA ILE A 107 -1.14 9.40 -7.36
C ILE A 107 -1.79 9.09 -6.02
N ILE A 108 -0.96 8.97 -4.98
CA ILE A 108 -1.36 8.73 -3.61
C ILE A 108 -0.76 9.86 -2.76
N ASN A 109 -1.56 10.46 -1.89
CA ASN A 109 -1.11 11.44 -0.90
C ASN A 109 -1.38 10.90 0.49
N TYR A 110 -0.32 10.76 1.28
CA TYR A 110 -0.33 10.29 2.66
C TYR A 110 -0.44 11.50 3.58
N ILE A 111 -1.42 11.50 4.47
CA ILE A 111 -1.71 12.64 5.33
C ILE A 111 -1.72 12.20 6.79
N TYR A 112 -0.83 12.81 7.58
CA TYR A 112 -0.69 12.58 9.02
C TYR A 112 -1.13 13.84 9.78
N PRO A 113 -2.38 13.94 10.27
CA PRO A 113 -2.95 15.21 10.77
C PRO A 113 -2.31 15.75 12.04
N LYS A 114 -1.43 14.97 12.68
CA LYS A 114 -0.71 15.37 13.89
C LYS A 114 0.79 15.52 13.65
N GLN A 115 1.27 15.25 12.44
CA GLN A 115 2.66 15.38 12.10
C GLN A 115 2.98 16.83 11.77
N ALA A 116 4.09 17.31 12.33
CA ALA A 116 4.59 18.64 12.06
C ALA A 116 6.11 18.65 11.98
N ARG A 117 6.66 19.40 11.04
CA ARG A 117 8.08 19.64 10.88
C ARG A 117 8.52 20.81 11.73
N VAL A 118 9.50 20.58 12.59
CA VAL A 118 10.14 21.64 13.37
C VAL A 118 11.19 22.35 12.51
N VAL A 119 11.05 23.65 12.32
CA VAL A 119 12.02 24.50 11.63
C VAL A 119 12.99 25.09 12.65
N ARG A 120 14.28 25.00 12.35
CA ARG A 120 15.36 25.49 13.23
C ARG A 120 16.23 26.52 12.53
N ASP A 121 16.75 27.48 13.28
CA ASP A 121 17.80 28.39 12.82
C ASP A 121 19.17 27.69 12.75
N ASP A 122 20.17 28.38 12.20
CA ASP A 122 21.56 27.89 12.09
C ASP A 122 22.21 27.62 13.46
N GLN A 123 21.62 28.09 14.56
CA GLN A 123 22.06 27.84 15.93
C GLN A 123 21.28 26.69 16.61
N GLY A 124 20.35 26.05 15.89
CA GLY A 124 19.55 24.93 16.35
C GLY A 124 18.32 25.31 17.18
N ASN A 125 18.02 26.60 17.36
CA ASN A 125 16.81 27.04 18.06
C ASN A 125 15.58 26.83 17.18
N ILE A 126 14.46 26.46 17.80
CA ILE A 126 13.18 26.32 17.10
C ILE A 126 12.67 27.71 16.72
N THR A 127 12.42 27.92 15.43
CA THR A 127 11.89 29.18 14.89
C THR A 127 10.46 29.05 14.42
N ASP A 128 10.04 27.86 14.00
CA ASP A 128 8.69 27.60 13.51
C ASP A 128 8.32 26.11 13.63
N THR A 129 7.04 25.81 13.54
CA THR A 129 6.49 24.47 13.41
C THR A 129 5.47 24.49 12.27
N VAL A 130 5.70 23.67 11.25
CA VAL A 130 4.85 23.61 10.06
C VAL A 130 4.14 22.26 10.05
N ASP A 131 2.81 22.28 10.07
CA ASP A 131 1.99 21.07 9.92
C ASP A 131 2.29 20.41 8.56
N GLN A 132 2.39 19.08 8.54
CA GLN A 132 2.70 18.29 7.34
C GLN A 132 1.47 17.49 6.88
N ASP A 133 0.34 18.17 6.73
CA ASP A 133 -0.95 17.57 6.38
C ASP A 133 -1.43 17.92 4.96
N GLY A 134 -0.54 18.46 4.12
CA GLY A 134 -0.84 18.89 2.77
C GLY A 134 -0.37 17.92 1.67
N PHE A 135 -0.91 18.12 0.47
CA PHE A 135 -0.51 17.37 -0.74
C PHE A 135 0.98 17.50 -1.10
N GLY A 136 1.65 18.55 -0.61
CA GLY A 136 3.06 18.80 -0.87
C GLY A 136 4.03 18.12 0.10
N ASP A 137 3.52 17.40 1.11
CA ASP A 137 4.34 16.82 2.16
C ASP A 137 4.74 15.37 1.84
N PHE A 138 3.77 14.49 1.62
CA PHE A 138 3.99 13.08 1.31
C PHE A 138 3.08 12.63 0.18
N SER A 139 3.61 12.56 -1.04
CA SER A 139 2.88 12.01 -2.18
C SER A 139 3.76 11.09 -3.02
N GLU A 140 3.17 10.00 -3.49
CA GLU A 140 3.80 9.05 -4.39
C GLU A 140 3.05 8.97 -5.71
N ALA A 141 3.80 8.84 -6.81
CA ALA A 141 3.28 8.32 -8.06
C ALA A 141 3.43 6.80 -8.08
N TYR A 142 2.40 6.11 -8.57
CA TYR A 142 2.34 4.67 -8.68
C TYR A 142 2.13 4.24 -10.13
N LEU A 143 2.81 3.15 -10.51
CA LEU A 143 2.59 2.43 -11.76
C LEU A 143 2.60 0.92 -11.49
N GLY A 144 1.55 0.24 -11.91
CA GLY A 144 1.40 -1.21 -11.83
C GLY A 144 1.19 -1.84 -13.20
N ILE A 145 1.76 -3.03 -13.41
CA ILE A 145 1.42 -3.91 -14.53
C ILE A 145 1.18 -5.32 -14.00
N SER A 146 0.11 -5.96 -14.46
CA SER A 146 -0.15 -7.35 -14.14
C SER A 146 -0.33 -8.19 -15.40
N ALA A 147 0.15 -9.43 -15.34
CA ALA A 147 0.02 -10.41 -16.42
C ALA A 147 0.02 -11.84 -15.87
N TYR A 148 -1.01 -12.64 -16.19
CA TYR A 148 -1.05 -14.07 -15.85
C TYR A 148 -0.81 -14.40 -14.35
N GLY A 149 -1.29 -13.54 -13.46
CA GLY A 149 -1.11 -13.65 -12.01
C GLY A 149 0.22 -13.13 -11.48
N LEU A 150 1.13 -12.66 -12.34
CA LEU A 150 2.30 -11.87 -11.97
C LEU A 150 1.91 -10.39 -11.90
N GLY A 151 2.42 -9.68 -10.90
CA GLY A 151 2.33 -8.23 -10.76
C GLY A 151 3.72 -7.61 -10.62
N ILE A 152 3.91 -6.44 -11.21
CA ILE A 152 5.05 -5.56 -10.95
C ILE A 152 4.51 -4.19 -10.60
N ASP A 153 4.90 -3.68 -9.45
CA ASP A 153 4.47 -2.40 -8.92
C ASP A 153 5.69 -1.49 -8.72
N TYR A 154 5.54 -0.21 -9.04
CA TYR A 154 6.55 0.81 -8.85
C TYR A 154 5.93 2.05 -8.21
N TYR A 155 6.57 2.56 -7.18
CA TYR A 155 6.19 3.75 -6.44
C TYR A 155 7.38 4.70 -6.39
N LYS A 156 7.10 5.99 -6.48
CA LYS A 156 8.11 7.04 -6.43
C LYS A 156 7.56 8.27 -5.72
N ASP A 157 8.30 8.79 -4.75
CA ASP A 157 7.99 10.08 -4.14
C ASP A 157 7.99 11.20 -5.21
N VAL A 158 7.00 12.09 -5.11
CA VAL A 158 6.84 13.26 -5.98
C VAL A 158 6.81 14.59 -5.19
N THR A 159 7.19 14.54 -3.93
CA THR A 159 7.17 15.64 -2.96
C THR A 159 8.56 16.11 -2.52
N GLY A 160 9.62 15.46 -2.97
CA GLY A 160 11.00 15.92 -2.84
C GLY A 160 11.95 14.96 -2.11
N SER A 161 11.50 13.76 -1.76
CA SER A 161 12.36 12.65 -1.35
C SER A 161 12.89 11.91 -2.59
N ASP A 162 14.00 11.20 -2.43
CA ASP A 162 14.53 10.26 -3.43
C ASP A 162 13.94 8.84 -3.27
N TYR A 163 12.95 8.67 -2.38
CA TYR A 163 12.31 7.38 -2.10
C TYR A 163 11.61 6.78 -3.32
N GLU A 164 11.95 5.53 -3.61
CA GLU A 164 11.30 4.67 -4.59
C GLU A 164 11.05 3.27 -3.99
N TYR A 165 10.02 2.59 -4.47
CA TYR A 165 9.74 1.21 -4.09
C TYR A 165 9.31 0.40 -5.30
N VAL A 166 9.88 -0.80 -5.45
CA VAL A 166 9.51 -1.73 -6.50
C VAL A 166 9.15 -3.08 -5.90
N ALA A 167 8.08 -3.69 -6.40
CA ALA A 167 7.66 -5.02 -5.97
C ALA A 167 7.35 -5.92 -7.16
N ALA A 168 7.65 -7.21 -6.99
CA ALA A 168 7.19 -8.28 -7.85
C ALA A 168 6.35 -9.26 -7.05
N SER A 169 5.15 -9.55 -7.52
CA SER A 169 4.20 -10.43 -6.84
C SER A 169 3.71 -11.55 -7.74
N TYR A 170 3.34 -12.68 -7.14
CA TYR A 170 2.67 -13.78 -7.82
C TYR A 170 1.64 -14.43 -6.92
N GLY A 171 0.41 -14.57 -7.42
CA GLY A 171 -0.68 -15.27 -6.74
C GLY A 171 -1.04 -16.59 -7.40
N TYR A 172 -1.22 -17.64 -6.60
CA TYR A 172 -1.76 -18.92 -7.04
C TYR A 172 -2.72 -19.51 -5.99
N ASP A 173 -4.00 -19.60 -6.38
CA ASP A 173 -5.09 -20.07 -5.53
C ASP A 173 -5.20 -19.28 -4.22
N ALA A 174 -4.95 -19.92 -3.07
CA ALA A 174 -4.97 -19.28 -1.76
C ALA A 174 -3.61 -18.70 -1.34
N PHE A 175 -2.56 -18.87 -2.13
CA PHE A 175 -1.20 -18.50 -1.76
C PHE A 175 -0.69 -17.36 -2.62
N GLY A 176 0.11 -16.49 -2.02
CA GLY A 176 0.83 -15.45 -2.74
C GLY A 176 2.27 -15.32 -2.26
N VAL A 177 3.11 -14.76 -3.13
CA VAL A 177 4.47 -14.35 -2.80
C VAL A 177 4.71 -12.95 -3.33
N THR A 178 5.36 -12.11 -2.54
CA THR A 178 5.82 -10.78 -2.96
C THR A 178 7.28 -10.63 -2.57
N VAL A 179 8.09 -10.10 -3.50
CA VAL A 179 9.43 -9.58 -3.19
C VAL A 179 9.40 -8.09 -3.48
N GLY A 180 9.62 -7.30 -2.45
CA GLY A 180 9.65 -5.84 -2.55
C GLY A 180 11.01 -5.28 -2.16
N HIS A 181 11.37 -4.16 -2.75
CA HIS A 181 12.65 -3.49 -2.57
C HIS A 181 12.43 -1.99 -2.42
N HIS A 182 12.85 -1.45 -1.28
CA HIS A 182 12.94 -0.02 -1.00
C HIS A 182 14.27 0.49 -1.52
N ILE A 183 14.23 1.63 -2.20
CA ILE A 183 15.37 2.38 -2.69
C ILE A 183 15.22 3.78 -2.08
N ASP A 184 16.10 4.13 -1.15
CA ASP A 184 15.99 5.36 -0.39
C ASP A 184 17.32 6.10 -0.32
N GLU A 185 17.29 7.32 0.23
CA GLU A 185 18.49 8.08 0.49
C GLU A 185 19.28 7.57 1.71
N ALA A 186 20.56 7.94 1.74
CA ALA A 186 21.45 7.56 2.82
C ALA A 186 20.96 8.01 4.19
N GLY A 187 20.71 7.07 5.10
CA GLY A 187 20.25 7.35 6.47
C GLY A 187 18.73 7.32 6.65
N ALA A 188 17.98 6.84 5.66
CA ALA A 188 16.54 6.59 5.79
C ALA A 188 16.19 5.66 6.98
N PRO A 189 14.98 5.77 7.56
CA PRO A 189 14.58 5.02 8.76
C PRO A 189 14.67 3.50 8.61
N PHE A 190 14.59 3.00 7.38
CA PHE A 190 14.57 1.57 7.05
C PHE A 190 15.85 1.07 6.37
N GLY A 191 16.89 1.91 6.28
CA GLY A 191 18.12 1.67 5.51
C GLY A 191 18.05 2.27 4.11
N GLU A 192 19.23 2.44 3.48
CA GLU A 192 19.35 2.99 2.12
C GLU A 192 18.72 2.02 1.10
N ASP A 193 18.96 0.72 1.29
CA ASP A 193 18.34 -0.36 0.52
C ASP A 193 17.75 -1.41 1.48
N MET A 194 16.51 -1.82 1.27
CA MET A 194 15.84 -2.89 2.04
C MET A 194 15.00 -3.78 1.12
N THR A 195 15.24 -5.10 1.15
CA THR A 195 14.45 -6.10 0.45
C THR A 195 13.65 -6.94 1.43
N HIS A 196 12.35 -7.11 1.17
CA HIS A 196 11.48 -8.01 1.92
C HIS A 196 10.90 -9.11 1.03
N LEU A 197 10.62 -10.26 1.66
CA LEU A 197 9.89 -11.38 1.09
C LEU A 197 8.65 -11.61 1.94
N ASP A 198 7.49 -11.58 1.29
CA ASP A 198 6.20 -11.84 1.91
C ASP A 198 5.62 -13.12 1.34
N LEU A 199 5.15 -13.99 2.22
CA LEU A 199 4.36 -15.17 1.88
C LEU A 199 2.95 -14.98 2.44
N SER A 200 1.95 -14.93 1.56
CA SER A 200 0.56 -14.72 1.93
C SER A 200 -0.30 -15.98 1.80
N PHE A 201 -1.30 -16.10 2.67
CA PHE A 201 -2.28 -17.16 2.66
C PHE A 201 -3.69 -16.61 2.92
N GLN A 202 -4.60 -16.83 1.98
CA GLN A 202 -6.02 -16.50 2.10
C GLN A 202 -6.78 -17.68 2.71
N PHE A 203 -7.30 -17.52 3.92
CA PHE A 203 -8.07 -18.58 4.57
C PHE A 203 -9.52 -18.64 4.05
N ASN A 204 -10.16 -17.49 3.91
CA ASN A 204 -11.51 -17.30 3.33
C ASN A 204 -11.62 -15.89 2.75
N ASP A 205 -12.81 -15.39 2.40
CA ASP A 205 -12.94 -14.08 1.74
C ASP A 205 -12.58 -12.89 2.65
N GLU A 206 -12.63 -13.07 3.98
CA GLU A 206 -12.42 -12.01 4.98
C GLU A 206 -11.11 -12.13 5.78
N LEU A 207 -10.51 -13.32 5.87
CA LEU A 207 -9.37 -13.62 6.74
C LEU A 207 -8.16 -14.07 5.94
N SER A 208 -7.05 -13.35 6.12
CA SER A 208 -5.75 -13.66 5.50
C SER A 208 -4.59 -13.58 6.50
N PHE A 209 -3.46 -14.14 6.09
CA PHE A 209 -2.23 -14.16 6.85
C PHE A 209 -1.05 -13.80 5.94
N VAL A 210 -0.09 -13.05 6.48
CA VAL A 210 1.17 -12.71 5.80
C VAL A 210 2.33 -12.98 6.74
N ALA A 211 3.29 -13.79 6.27
CA ALA A 211 4.60 -13.88 6.88
C ALA A 211 5.57 -13.02 6.07
N SER A 212 6.07 -11.93 6.67
CA SER A 212 6.96 -10.97 6.02
C SER A 212 8.34 -11.02 6.65
N THR A 213 9.38 -11.07 5.84
CA THR A 213 10.77 -11.13 6.31
C THR A 213 11.64 -10.17 5.51
N VAL A 214 12.40 -9.34 6.21
CA VAL A 214 13.50 -8.59 5.59
C VAL A 214 14.61 -9.56 5.23
N VAL A 215 14.84 -9.76 3.94
CA VAL A 215 15.84 -10.72 3.42
C VAL A 215 17.17 -10.06 3.11
N ASP A 216 17.17 -8.74 2.91
CA ASP A 216 18.37 -7.93 2.79
C ASP A 216 18.11 -6.50 3.26
N SER A 217 19.10 -5.85 3.88
CA SER A 217 19.01 -4.45 4.31
C SER A 217 20.38 -3.90 4.68
N ASP A 218 20.74 -2.70 4.24
CA ASP A 218 22.03 -2.10 4.63
C ASP A 218 22.15 -1.73 6.12
N THR A 219 21.04 -1.84 6.87
CA THR A 219 21.06 -1.80 8.33
C THR A 219 21.62 -3.08 8.96
N SER A 220 21.77 -3.09 10.28
CA SER A 220 22.41 -4.18 11.04
C SER A 220 21.87 -5.59 10.74
N ASP A 221 22.73 -6.61 10.89
CA ASP A 221 22.40 -8.03 10.68
C ASP A 221 21.17 -8.54 11.45
N ASP A 222 20.80 -7.90 12.57
CA ASP A 222 19.64 -8.30 13.38
C ASP A 222 18.30 -7.98 12.70
N THR A 223 18.23 -6.93 11.86
CA THR A 223 17.04 -6.58 11.08
C THR A 223 16.71 -7.66 10.05
N ARG A 224 17.73 -8.31 9.47
CA ARG A 224 17.61 -9.39 8.46
C ARG A 224 17.03 -10.72 8.99
N ARG A 225 16.66 -10.79 10.28
CA ARG A 225 16.31 -12.08 10.95
C ARG A 225 14.93 -12.12 11.61
N THR A 226 14.18 -11.03 11.61
CA THR A 226 12.85 -11.02 12.22
C THR A 226 11.79 -11.25 11.15
N THR A 227 11.04 -12.33 11.29
CA THR A 227 9.82 -12.57 10.50
C THR A 227 8.63 -11.99 11.25
N LEU A 228 7.93 -11.06 10.61
CA LEU A 228 6.66 -10.52 11.05
C LEU A 228 5.54 -11.47 10.61
N LEU A 229 4.54 -11.66 11.48
CA LEU A 229 3.32 -12.40 11.15
C LEU A 229 2.13 -11.46 11.31
N GLN A 230 1.46 -11.19 10.20
CA GLN A 230 0.22 -10.43 10.15
C GLN A 230 -0.96 -11.40 9.97
N ALA A 231 -2.03 -11.18 10.71
CA ALA A 231 -3.35 -11.72 10.51
C ALA A 231 -4.29 -10.53 10.28
N VAL A 232 -5.12 -10.64 9.26
CA VAL A 232 -5.99 -9.55 8.79
C VAL A 232 -7.42 -10.07 8.73
N TYR A 233 -8.36 -9.30 9.25
CA TYR A 233 -9.78 -9.50 8.99
C TYR A 233 -10.36 -8.26 8.30
N GLU A 234 -10.98 -8.44 7.14
CA GLU A 234 -11.50 -7.35 6.31
C GLU A 234 -12.93 -7.64 5.83
N LEU A 235 -13.76 -6.60 5.84
CA LEU A 235 -15.12 -6.60 5.29
C LEU A 235 -15.22 -5.59 4.16
N SER A 236 -15.78 -6.00 3.03
CA SER A 236 -16.06 -5.13 1.90
C SER A 236 -17.57 -4.93 1.72
N PHE A 237 -17.94 -3.72 1.31
CA PHE A 237 -19.32 -3.29 1.10
C PHE A 237 -19.45 -2.64 -0.28
N THR A 238 -20.56 -2.87 -0.97
CA THR A 238 -20.89 -2.20 -2.23
C THR A 238 -22.21 -1.44 -2.08
N LEU A 239 -22.25 -0.20 -2.56
CA LEU A 239 -23.43 0.66 -2.58
C LEU A 239 -24.23 0.54 -3.88
#